data_AF-A0A8H7U494-F1
#
_entry.id   AF-A0A8H7U494-F1
#
_cell.length_a   1.000
_cell.length_b   1.000
_cell.length_c   1.000
_cell.angle_alpha   90.00
_cell.angle_beta   90.00
_cell.angle_gamma   90.00
#
_symmetry.space_group_name_H-M   'P 1'
#
loop_
_entity.id
_entity.type
_entity.pdbx_description
1 polymer ?
#
loop_
_entity_poly.entity_id
_entity_poly.type
_entity_poly.pdbx_seq_one_letter_code
_entity_poly.pdbx_strand_id
1 'polypeptide(L)'
;MASKEAQTQAQAQAAAAEAARKLEEYIEKIHYSDRYSDDEYEYRHVILPKPLFKMIPKQLFNSDKSGTLRLLSEQEWRGIGITQSLGWEHYEVHAPEPHVLLFRRRRDFVPPPQQPQMLNNKMGLKMARKK
;
A
#
# COMPACT_ATOMS: atom_id res chain seq x y z
N MET A 1 -26.71 -31.03 0.16
CA MET A 1 -26.03 -30.00 -0.66
C MET A 1 -25.28 -29.01 0.24
N ALA A 2 -25.89 -28.51 1.33
CA ALA A 2 -25.27 -27.60 2.30
C ALA A 2 -23.89 -28.01 2.88
N SER A 3 -23.61 -29.30 3.13
CA SER A 3 -22.33 -29.72 3.73
C SER A 3 -21.12 -29.59 2.80
N LYS A 4 -21.31 -29.64 1.47
CA LYS A 4 -20.21 -29.45 0.50
C LYS A 4 -19.86 -27.97 0.35
N GLU A 5 -20.85 -27.09 0.40
CA GLU A 5 -20.67 -25.64 0.30
C GLU A 5 -19.92 -25.08 1.51
N ALA A 6 -20.24 -25.57 2.71
CA ALA A 6 -19.53 -25.19 3.95
C ALA A 6 -18.06 -25.63 3.95
N GLN A 7 -17.75 -26.83 3.44
CA GLN A 7 -16.37 -27.31 3.32
C GLN A 7 -15.55 -26.49 2.31
N THR A 8 -16.15 -26.14 1.16
CA THR A 8 -15.51 -25.28 0.16
C THR A 8 -15.25 -23.86 0.69
N GLN A 9 -16.20 -23.29 1.45
CA GLN A 9 -16.00 -21.98 2.10
C GLN A 9 -14.90 -22.00 3.14
N ALA A 10 -14.85 -23.03 4.00
CA ALA A 10 -13.80 -23.16 5.00
C ALA A 10 -12.40 -23.32 4.38
N GLN A 11 -12.28 -24.10 3.29
CA GLN A 11 -11.03 -24.22 2.54
C GLN A 11 -10.61 -22.91 1.87
N ALA A 12 -11.56 -22.18 1.25
CA ALA A 12 -11.28 -20.89 0.63
C ALA A 12 -10.83 -19.84 1.66
N GLN A 13 -11.45 -19.83 2.85
CA GLN A 13 -11.06 -18.95 3.95
C GLN A 13 -9.67 -19.29 4.49
N ALA A 14 -9.35 -20.58 4.67
CA ALA A 14 -8.03 -21.00 5.11
C ALA A 14 -6.94 -20.65 4.09
N ALA A 15 -7.20 -20.85 2.79
CA ALA A 15 -6.28 -20.45 1.72
C ALA A 15 -6.08 -18.93 1.64
N ALA A 16 -7.14 -18.15 1.83
CA ALA A 16 -7.06 -16.69 1.88
C ALA A 16 -6.26 -16.20 3.09
N ALA A 17 -6.44 -16.83 4.27
CA ALA A 17 -5.66 -16.51 5.46
C ALA A 17 -4.18 -16.84 5.27
N GLU A 18 -3.84 -17.99 4.66
CA GLU A 18 -2.45 -18.33 4.34
C GLU A 18 -1.84 -17.34 3.33
N ALA A 19 -2.59 -16.95 2.30
CA ALA A 19 -2.15 -15.96 1.33
C ALA A 19 -1.91 -14.58 1.96
N ALA A 20 -2.77 -14.16 2.90
CA ALA A 20 -2.59 -12.93 3.66
C ALA A 20 -1.31 -12.97 4.52
N ARG A 21 -1.04 -14.08 5.21
CA ARG A 21 0.18 -14.24 6.02
C ARG A 21 1.45 -14.19 5.17
N LYS A 22 1.43 -14.83 3.99
CA LYS A 22 2.56 -14.75 3.03
C LYS A 22 2.72 -13.33 2.49
N LEU A 23 1.61 -12.63 2.23
CA LEU A 23 1.64 -11.25 1.78
C LEU A 23 2.31 -10.36 2.82
N GLU A 24 1.94 -10.48 4.09
CA GLU A 24 2.58 -9.75 5.19
C GLU A 24 4.08 -10.04 5.26
N GLU A 25 4.49 -11.31 5.20
CA GLU A 25 5.92 -11.68 5.18
C GLU A 25 6.68 -11.04 4.01
N TYR A 26 6.05 -10.94 2.84
CA TYR A 26 6.66 -10.27 1.69
C TYR A 26 6.69 -8.75 1.85
N ILE A 27 5.69 -8.15 2.50
CA ILE A 27 5.67 -6.70 2.78
C ILE A 27 6.83 -6.33 3.70
N GLU A 28 7.12 -7.16 4.71
CA GLU A 28 8.25 -6.96 5.62
C GLU A 28 9.61 -7.04 4.90
N LYS A 29 9.67 -7.74 3.76
CA LYS A 29 10.87 -7.88 2.92
C LYS A 29 11.00 -6.78 1.86
N ILE A 30 10.13 -5.77 1.84
CA ILE A 30 10.29 -4.62 0.95
C ILE A 30 11.54 -3.85 1.36
N HIS A 31 12.44 -3.62 0.40
CA HIS A 31 13.68 -2.89 0.64
C HIS A 31 13.52 -1.43 0.24
N TYR A 32 13.90 -0.53 1.15
CA TYR A 32 13.89 0.92 0.95
C TYR A 32 15.33 1.41 0.89
N SER A 33 15.70 2.07 -0.21
CA SER A 33 17.04 2.67 -0.31
C SER A 33 17.20 3.92 0.55
N ASP A 34 18.47 4.33 0.69
CA ASP A 34 18.80 5.64 1.22
C ASP A 34 18.22 6.76 0.36
N ARG A 35 17.98 7.90 1.00
CA ARG A 35 17.47 9.10 0.32
C ARG A 35 18.63 9.85 -0.28
N TYR A 36 18.47 10.30 -1.51
CA TYR A 36 19.38 11.21 -2.19
C TYR A 36 18.59 12.40 -2.71
N SER A 37 19.20 13.58 -2.81
CA SER A 37 18.48 14.80 -3.13
C SER A 37 19.27 15.65 -4.12
N ASP A 38 18.54 16.35 -4.98
CA ASP A 38 19.06 17.49 -5.74
C ASP A 38 18.53 18.81 -5.13
N ASP A 39 18.56 19.88 -5.91
CA ASP A 39 18.10 21.21 -5.50
C ASP A 39 16.57 21.30 -5.35
N GLU A 40 15.78 20.47 -6.06
CA GLU A 40 14.31 20.56 -6.13
C GLU A 40 13.60 19.38 -5.44
N TYR A 41 14.16 18.17 -5.53
CA TYR A 41 13.54 16.93 -5.07
C TYR A 41 14.47 16.09 -4.18
N GLU A 42 13.82 15.31 -3.31
CA GLU A 42 14.37 14.16 -2.63
C GLU A 42 13.88 12.89 -3.34
N TYR A 43 14.77 11.93 -3.53
CA TYR A 43 14.54 10.70 -4.27
C TYR A 43 14.84 9.48 -3.40
N ARG A 44 14.18 8.38 -3.73
CA ARG A 44 14.41 7.06 -3.17
C ARG A 44 13.86 6.04 -4.14
N HIS A 45 14.50 4.88 -4.24
CA HIS A 45 13.93 3.71 -4.87
C HIS A 45 13.47 2.67 -3.84
N VAL A 46 12.39 1.97 -4.16
CA VAL A 46 11.83 0.86 -3.37
C VAL A 46 11.92 -0.40 -4.20
N ILE A 47 12.48 -1.46 -3.64
CA ILE A 47 12.64 -2.74 -4.31
C ILE A 47 11.64 -3.72 -3.72
N LEU A 48 10.71 -4.18 -4.56
CA LEU A 48 9.72 -5.17 -4.17
C LEU A 48 10.31 -6.58 -4.26
N PRO A 49 10.06 -7.45 -3.28
CA PRO A 49 10.42 -8.85 -3.40
C PRO A 49 9.66 -9.50 -4.56
N LYS A 50 10.35 -10.32 -5.35
CA LYS A 50 9.79 -10.97 -6.57
C LYS A 50 8.46 -11.71 -6.33
N PRO A 51 8.23 -12.40 -5.19
CA PRO A 51 6.94 -13.01 -4.89
C PRO A 51 5.80 -11.98 -4.76
N LEU A 52 6.03 -10.87 -4.06
CA LEU A 52 5.07 -9.78 -3.93
C LEU A 52 4.73 -9.17 -5.29
N PHE A 53 5.76 -8.91 -6.09
CA PHE A 53 5.59 -8.35 -7.44
C PHE A 53 4.66 -9.20 -8.33
N LYS A 54 4.76 -10.53 -8.24
CA LYS A 54 3.89 -11.46 -8.99
C LYS A 54 2.44 -11.49 -8.48
N MET A 55 2.20 -11.08 -7.24
CA MET A 55 0.87 -11.02 -6.65
C MET A 55 0.15 -9.70 -6.97
N ILE A 56 0.86 -8.71 -7.53
CA ILE A 56 0.26 -7.42 -7.87
C ILE A 56 -0.81 -7.63 -8.96
N PRO A 57 -1.99 -7.00 -8.81
CA PRO A 57 -3.05 -7.10 -9.80
C PRO A 57 -2.63 -6.57 -11.18
N LYS A 58 -3.00 -7.30 -12.25
CA LYS A 58 -2.58 -6.99 -13.63
C LYS A 58 -3.00 -5.59 -14.12
N GLN A 59 -4.04 -4.99 -13.55
CA GLN A 59 -4.49 -3.63 -13.89
C GLN A 59 -3.52 -2.52 -13.44
N LEU A 60 -2.56 -2.84 -12.57
CA LEU A 60 -1.48 -1.93 -12.17
C LEU A 60 -0.26 -2.03 -13.09
N PHE A 61 -0.31 -2.92 -14.10
CA PHE A 61 0.75 -3.05 -15.10
C PHE A 61 0.39 -2.28 -16.38
N ASN A 62 1.42 -1.86 -17.12
CA ASN A 62 1.24 -1.24 -18.43
C ASN A 62 0.73 -2.26 -19.46
N SER A 63 -0.18 -1.84 -20.32
CA SER A 63 -0.77 -2.69 -21.38
C SER A 63 0.22 -3.06 -22.49
N ASP A 64 1.35 -2.36 -22.60
CA ASP A 64 2.35 -2.49 -23.67
C ASP A 64 3.22 -3.77 -23.59
N LYS A 65 2.84 -4.76 -22.78
CA LYS A 65 3.61 -6.00 -22.53
C LYS A 65 5.03 -5.78 -21.97
N SER A 66 5.39 -4.54 -21.64
CA SER A 66 6.66 -4.17 -20.99
C SER A 66 6.90 -4.93 -19.66
N GLY A 67 5.84 -5.47 -19.03
CA GLY A 67 5.96 -6.18 -17.74
C GLY A 67 6.25 -5.25 -16.57
N THR A 68 6.17 -3.94 -16.80
CA THR A 68 6.38 -2.89 -15.82
C THR A 68 5.06 -2.41 -15.23
N LEU A 69 5.13 -1.90 -13.99
CA LEU A 69 4.02 -1.18 -13.38
C LEU A 69 3.80 0.14 -14.11
N ARG A 70 2.54 0.57 -14.21
CA ARG A 70 2.23 1.94 -14.60
C ARG A 70 2.61 2.90 -13.48
N LEU A 71 2.52 4.21 -13.74
CA LEU A 71 2.59 5.19 -12.66
C LEU A 71 1.44 4.95 -11.67
N LEU A 72 1.80 4.88 -10.39
CA LEU A 72 0.91 4.49 -9.30
C LEU A 72 0.62 5.72 -8.46
N SER A 73 -0.66 5.94 -8.17
CA SER A 73 -1.07 6.96 -7.19
C SER A 73 -0.72 6.53 -5.76
N GLU A 74 -0.74 7.49 -4.82
CA GLU A 74 -0.44 7.22 -3.40
C GLU A 74 -1.25 6.06 -2.83
N GLN A 75 -2.55 6.03 -3.12
CA GLN A 75 -3.42 4.98 -2.63
C GLN A 75 -3.06 3.60 -3.20
N GLU A 76 -2.58 3.53 -4.44
CA GLU A 76 -2.26 2.28 -5.12
C GLU A 76 -0.96 1.67 -4.63
N TRP A 77 0.10 2.47 -4.52
CA TRP A 77 1.37 1.94 -4.01
C TRP A 77 1.30 1.63 -2.51
N ARG A 78 0.51 2.38 -1.72
CA ARG A 78 0.21 2.02 -0.33
C ARG A 78 -0.56 0.71 -0.25
N GLY A 79 -1.49 0.47 -1.18
CA GLY A 79 -2.25 -0.77 -1.28
C GLY A 79 -1.39 -2.02 -1.56
N ILE A 80 -0.22 -1.86 -2.18
CA ILE A 80 0.77 -2.94 -2.37
C ILE A 80 1.50 -3.29 -1.06
N GLY A 81 1.44 -2.40 -0.06
CA GLY A 81 2.16 -2.54 1.22
C GLY A 81 3.41 -1.68 1.33
N ILE A 82 3.68 -0.81 0.34
CA ILE A 82 4.77 0.17 0.44
C ILE A 82 4.38 1.21 1.50
N THR A 83 5.23 1.39 2.51
CA THR A 83 4.98 2.32 3.61
C THR A 83 6.10 3.36 3.67
N GLN A 84 5.74 4.62 3.46
CA GLN A 84 6.64 5.77 3.59
C GLN A 84 5.88 7.01 4.03
N SER A 85 6.62 8.07 4.36
CA SER A 85 6.07 9.37 4.76
C SER A 85 5.17 9.97 3.68
N LEU A 86 4.48 11.07 4.00
CA LEU A 86 3.67 11.81 3.03
C LEU A 86 4.54 12.52 1.98
N GLY A 87 3.95 12.76 0.80
CA GLY A 87 4.53 13.58 -0.27
C GLY A 87 5.39 12.83 -1.28
N TRP A 88 5.52 11.50 -1.18
CA TRP A 88 6.24 10.70 -2.16
C TRP A 88 5.37 10.37 -3.37
N GLU A 89 5.91 10.63 -4.56
CA GLU A 89 5.28 10.41 -5.85
C GLU A 89 6.08 9.36 -6.64
N HIS A 90 5.40 8.32 -7.13
CA HIS A 90 5.98 7.36 -8.07
C HIS A 90 6.08 8.05 -9.44
N TYR A 91 7.29 8.44 -9.84
CA TYR A 91 7.46 9.38 -10.96
C TYR A 91 7.96 8.72 -12.25
N GLU A 92 8.67 7.60 -12.15
CA GLU A 92 9.27 6.94 -13.31
C GLU A 92 9.29 5.42 -13.15
N VAL A 93 9.21 4.75 -14.29
CA VAL A 93 9.20 3.29 -14.40
C VAL A 93 10.57 2.81 -14.85
N HIS A 94 11.17 1.91 -14.08
CA HIS A 94 12.46 1.33 -14.41
C HIS A 94 12.29 0.02 -15.20
N ALA A 95 12.40 0.09 -16.53
CA ALA A 95 12.19 -1.07 -17.40
C ALA A 95 13.17 -2.25 -17.20
N PRO A 96 14.48 -2.05 -16.92
CA PRO A 96 15.42 -3.16 -16.71
C PRO A 96 15.07 -4.01 -15.47
N GLU A 97 14.63 -3.37 -14.40
CA GLU A 97 14.22 -4.01 -13.15
C GLU A 97 12.81 -3.57 -12.75
N PRO A 98 11.75 -4.24 -13.27
CA PRO A 98 10.37 -3.77 -13.12
C PRO A 98 9.84 -3.84 -11.68
N HIS A 99 10.58 -4.51 -10.79
CA HIS A 99 10.30 -4.63 -9.36
C HIS A 99 10.92 -3.48 -8.54
N VAL A 100 11.65 -2.57 -9.19
CA VAL A 100 12.20 -1.36 -8.60
C VAL A 100 11.28 -0.18 -8.96
N LEU A 101 10.75 0.48 -7.93
CA LEU A 101 9.88 1.65 -8.07
C LEU A 101 10.64 2.91 -7.67
N LEU A 102 10.57 3.94 -8.50
CA LEU A 102 11.28 5.21 -8.30
C LEU A 102 10.34 6.26 -7.72
N PHE A 103 10.67 6.75 -6.54
CA PHE A 103 9.92 7.78 -5.85
C PHE A 103 10.69 9.09 -5.79
N ARG A 104 9.97 10.20 -5.95
CA ARG A 104 10.46 11.54 -5.67
C ARG A 104 9.52 12.27 -4.75
N ARG A 105 10.01 13.25 -4.00
CA ARG A 105 9.24 14.14 -3.15
C ARG A 105 9.85 15.52 -3.24
N ARG A 106 9.02 16.54 -3.38
CA ARG A 106 9.49 17.93 -3.34
C ARG A 106 10.22 18.22 -2.03
N ARG A 107 11.37 18.87 -2.10
CA ARG A 107 12.18 19.16 -0.91
C ARG A 107 11.49 20.13 0.05
N ASP A 108 10.68 21.04 -0.49
CA ASP A 108 9.86 22.00 0.25
C ASP A 108 8.48 21.45 0.65
N PHE A 109 8.27 20.13 0.55
CA PHE A 109 6.98 19.54 0.88
C PHE A 109 6.58 19.79 2.35
N VAL A 110 5.49 20.51 2.55
CA VAL A 110 4.83 20.69 3.84
C VAL A 110 3.61 19.78 3.88
N PRO A 111 3.53 18.83 4.84
CA PRO A 111 2.34 17.99 4.97
C PRO A 111 1.11 18.86 5.28
N PRO A 112 -0.06 18.57 4.69
CA PRO A 112 -1.25 19.33 4.97
C PRO A 112 -1.56 19.28 6.48
N PRO A 113 -2.06 20.38 7.07
CA PRO A 113 -2.39 20.42 8.48
C PRO A 113 -3.39 19.29 8.80
N GLN A 114 -3.00 18.41 9.71
CA GLN A 114 -3.86 17.33 10.18
C GLN A 114 -5.07 17.98 10.86
N GLN A 115 -6.23 17.94 10.22
CA GLN A 115 -7.45 18.41 10.85
C GLN A 115 -7.71 17.50 12.06
N PRO A 116 -7.90 18.06 13.27
CA PRO A 116 -8.26 17.24 14.42
C PRO A 116 -9.56 16.53 14.10
N GLN A 117 -9.53 15.19 14.05
CA GLN A 117 -10.73 14.38 13.92
C GLN A 117 -11.61 14.69 15.14
N MET A 118 -12.66 15.50 14.93
CA MET A 118 -13.63 15.75 15.98
C MET A 118 -14.25 14.40 16.35
N LEU A 119 -13.97 13.93 17.57
CA LEU A 119 -14.51 12.69 18.13
C LEU A 119 -16.03 12.77 18.12
N ASN A 120 -16.66 12.19 17.10
CA ASN A 120 -18.11 12.17 16.98
C ASN A 120 -18.69 11.05 17.86
N ASN A 121 -18.48 11.16 19.18
CA ASN A 121 -19.06 10.27 20.16
C ASN A 121 -20.56 10.57 20.33
N LYS A 122 -21.37 9.97 19.45
CA LYS A 122 -22.79 9.72 19.75
C LYS A 122 -22.87 8.75 20.93
N MET A 123 -23.03 9.27 22.14
CA MET A 123 -23.64 8.50 23.24
C MET A 123 -24.73 9.35 23.88
N GLY A 124 -25.95 9.20 23.36
CA GLY A 124 -27.12 9.43 24.16
C GLY A 124 -27.15 8.38 25.26
N LEU A 125 -26.92 8.77 26.50
CA LEU A 125 -27.49 8.06 27.64
C LEU A 125 -27.96 9.09 28.66
N LYS A 126 -29.28 9.22 28.73
CA LYS A 126 -30.03 9.87 29.79
C LYS A 126 -29.54 9.32 31.13
N MET A 127 -29.36 10.20 32.13
CA MET A 127 -29.80 10.04 33.52
C MET A 127 -29.05 11.03 34.42
N ALA A 128 -29.78 12.01 34.97
CA ALA A 128 -29.44 12.59 36.26
C ALA A 128 -30.72 13.12 36.93
N ARG A 129 -31.33 12.24 37.73
CA ARG A 129 -32.20 12.59 38.86
C ARG A 129 -31.34 13.25 39.95
N LYS A 130 -31.68 14.47 40.36
CA LYS A 130 -31.57 15.05 41.73
C LYS A 130 -31.95 16.54 41.59
N LYS A 131 -32.77 17.14 42.45
CA LYS A 131 -33.11 16.87 43.85
C LYS A 131 -34.54 17.37 44.10
#